data_AF-A0A6J5URB8-F1
#
_entry.id   AF-A0A6J5URB8-F1
#
_cell.length_a   1.000
_cell.length_b   1.000
_cell.length_c   1.000
_cell.angle_alpha   90.00
_cell.angle_beta   90.00
_cell.angle_gamma   90.00
#
_symmetry.space_group_name_H-M   'P 1'
#
loop_
_entity.id
_entity.type
_entity.pdbx_description
1 polymer ?
#
loop_
_entity_poly.entity_id
_entity_poly.type
_entity_poly.pdbx_seq_one_letter_code
_entity_poly.pdbx_strand_id
1 'polypeptide(L)'
;MASSSSALSRLSNLHGHLHPSHSNKGGVGFIKISPEVSEALSNDHAVVALESTIISHGMPYPKNLETAREVEAVVRENGAVPATIAILDGIPCVGLSMEELEKLANLGPRAQKTARRDIAHVVATGGNGATTVSATMFFASMVGIPLFVTGGIGGVHRHGEHTMDISSDLTELGRTPVAVISAGVKSILDVPRTLEYLETQGVCVAAYRTNEFPSFFSETSGCKVPCRVDTPEDCAQLIDANLKLELGTGILIAVPIPKEHAASGRLIESAIKRALEEARDKNIIGNAATPFLLARVNELTGGASLASNIALVKNNALVGAKISVALAQIKERENKGCAERRGEMEGMKLDGALQSHPREGLPIADMIVRGRVCEWCEDDAIGLKMFQPRSGNRSLDKLIRDNCGDVEMANA
;
A
#
# COMPACT_ATOMS: atom_id res chain seq x y z
N MET A 1 31.88 -5.28 8.23
CA MET A 1 30.58 -5.88 8.62
C MET A 1 29.58 -4.76 8.92
N ALA A 2 28.96 -4.17 7.91
CA ALA A 2 27.94 -3.13 8.10
C ALA A 2 27.05 -3.02 6.84
N SER A 3 26.01 -3.86 6.72
CA SER A 3 24.83 -3.55 5.89
C SER A 3 23.56 -4.32 6.29
N SER A 4 23.54 -4.94 7.46
CA SER A 4 22.35 -5.63 7.98
C SER A 4 21.44 -4.70 8.80
N SER A 5 21.78 -3.40 8.91
CA SER A 5 21.22 -2.49 9.91
C SER A 5 19.75 -2.09 9.66
N SER A 6 19.27 -1.97 8.42
CA SER A 6 17.88 -1.53 8.21
C SER A 6 16.85 -2.65 8.47
N ALA A 7 17.11 -3.87 8.00
CA ALA A 7 16.28 -5.03 8.27
C ALA A 7 16.37 -5.48 9.74
N LEU A 8 17.56 -5.48 10.34
CA LEU A 8 17.71 -5.77 11.78
C LEU A 8 17.12 -4.67 12.66
N SER A 9 17.15 -3.39 12.25
CA SER A 9 16.48 -2.33 13.04
C SER A 9 14.95 -2.50 13.01
N ARG A 10 14.37 -2.84 11.85
CA ARG A 10 12.95 -3.17 11.71
C ARG A 10 12.57 -4.43 12.50
N LEU A 11 13.42 -5.47 12.46
CA LEU A 11 13.24 -6.70 13.23
C LEU A 11 13.46 -6.51 14.74
N SER A 12 14.37 -5.62 15.16
CA SER A 12 14.61 -5.32 16.58
C SER A 12 13.45 -4.54 17.20
N ASN A 13 12.81 -3.66 16.42
CA ASN A 13 11.54 -3.05 16.80
C ASN A 13 10.42 -4.09 16.87
N LEU A 14 10.39 -5.08 15.97
CA LEU A 14 9.42 -6.19 16.01
C LEU A 14 9.68 -7.20 17.14
N HIS A 15 10.93 -7.45 17.53
CA HIS A 15 11.25 -8.40 18.60
C HIS A 15 10.79 -7.92 19.98
N GLY A 16 10.67 -6.59 20.18
CA GLY A 16 9.98 -6.01 21.33
C GLY A 16 8.46 -6.23 21.34
N HIS A 17 7.88 -6.68 20.23
CA HIS A 17 6.43 -6.89 20.05
C HIS A 17 6.00 -8.36 20.07
N LEU A 18 6.92 -9.33 20.01
CA LEU A 18 6.57 -10.75 19.78
C LEU A 18 6.55 -11.64 21.04
N HIS A 19 7.00 -11.17 22.20
CA HIS A 19 6.97 -11.94 23.45
C HIS A 19 6.35 -11.14 24.61
N PRO A 20 5.09 -11.40 25.00
CA PRO A 20 4.52 -10.84 26.21
C PRO A 20 4.96 -11.69 27.40
N SER A 21 6.14 -11.42 27.96
CA SER A 21 6.39 -11.79 29.35
C SER A 21 5.46 -10.95 30.23
N HIS A 22 4.64 -11.62 31.03
CA HIS A 22 3.74 -10.97 31.99
C HIS A 22 4.43 -9.82 32.74
N SER A 23 3.69 -8.72 32.88
CA SER A 23 4.01 -7.50 33.64
C SER A 23 5.03 -6.54 33.00
N ASN A 24 4.53 -5.63 32.15
CA ASN A 24 4.95 -4.24 32.24
C ASN A 24 3.88 -3.29 31.71
N LYS A 25 3.34 -2.45 32.60
CA LYS A 25 2.48 -1.31 32.24
C LYS A 25 3.41 -0.20 31.74
N GLY A 26 3.45 0.05 30.42
CA GLY A 26 4.14 1.22 29.87
C GLY A 26 4.78 1.08 28.48
N GLY A 27 4.15 0.37 27.54
CA GLY A 27 4.57 0.33 26.14
C GLY A 27 3.57 -0.51 25.34
N VAL A 28 2.73 0.13 24.54
CA VAL A 28 1.60 -0.53 23.88
C VAL A 28 2.10 -1.29 22.65
N GLY A 29 1.89 -2.61 22.62
CA GLY A 29 1.93 -3.39 21.38
C GLY A 29 0.70 -3.03 20.53
N PHE A 30 0.84 -2.04 19.65
CA PHE A 30 -0.29 -1.41 18.94
C PHE A 30 -0.80 -2.20 17.72
N ILE A 31 -0.16 -3.31 17.32
CA ILE A 31 -0.59 -4.12 16.16
C ILE A 31 -0.26 -5.61 16.38
N LYS A 32 -1.22 -6.48 16.10
CA LYS A 32 -1.07 -7.94 16.08
C LYS A 32 -0.82 -8.39 14.65
N ILE A 33 0.28 -9.09 14.42
CA ILE A 33 0.60 -9.72 13.12
C ILE A 33 0.50 -11.23 13.31
N SER A 34 -0.16 -11.94 12.38
CA SER A 34 -0.23 -13.40 12.46
C SER A 34 1.16 -14.04 12.31
N PRO A 35 1.41 -15.22 12.90
CA PRO A 35 2.69 -15.91 12.75
C PRO A 35 3.07 -16.14 11.29
N GLU A 36 2.10 -16.54 10.45
CA GLU A 36 2.32 -16.80 9.02
C GLU A 36 2.75 -15.53 8.27
N VAL A 37 2.08 -14.40 8.52
CA VAL A 37 2.44 -13.13 7.89
C VAL A 37 3.80 -12.64 8.39
N SER A 38 4.06 -12.76 9.70
CA SER A 38 5.34 -12.39 10.30
C SER A 38 6.50 -13.19 9.70
N GLU A 39 6.32 -14.50 9.53
CA GLU A 39 7.33 -15.38 8.92
C GLU A 39 7.56 -15.01 7.46
N ALA A 40 6.49 -14.82 6.67
CA ALA A 40 6.60 -14.44 5.27
C ALA A 40 7.35 -13.11 5.10
N LEU A 41 7.03 -12.10 5.91
CA LEU A 41 7.71 -10.80 5.87
C LEU A 41 9.19 -10.91 6.27
N SER A 42 9.53 -11.73 7.27
CA SER A 42 10.92 -11.91 7.70
C SER A 42 11.80 -12.60 6.65
N ASN A 43 11.19 -13.37 5.75
CA ASN A 43 11.86 -14.12 4.69
C ASN A 43 11.72 -13.47 3.30
N ASP A 44 11.25 -12.21 3.23
CA ASP A 44 10.94 -11.50 1.97
C ASP A 44 10.01 -12.28 1.01
N HIS A 45 9.16 -13.16 1.56
CA HIS A 45 8.16 -13.90 0.80
C HIS A 45 6.98 -13.00 0.42
N ALA A 46 6.27 -13.40 -0.63
CA ALA A 46 5.11 -12.68 -1.15
C ALA A 46 3.97 -12.64 -0.11
N VAL A 47 3.51 -11.43 0.22
CA VAL A 47 2.34 -11.18 1.07
C VAL A 47 1.37 -10.28 0.33
N VAL A 48 0.07 -10.55 0.47
CA VAL A 48 -1.01 -9.73 -0.11
C VAL A 48 -1.94 -9.28 0.99
N ALA A 49 -2.02 -7.98 1.25
CA ALA A 49 -3.01 -7.43 2.15
C ALA A 49 -4.42 -7.56 1.55
N LEU A 50 -5.43 -7.73 2.42
CA LEU A 50 -6.86 -7.79 2.08
C LEU A 50 -7.66 -6.94 3.09
N GLU A 51 -8.68 -6.22 2.61
CA GLU A 51 -9.52 -5.37 3.48
C GLU A 51 -10.65 -6.15 4.14
N SER A 52 -11.21 -5.61 5.23
CA SER A 52 -12.35 -6.19 5.92
C SER A 52 -13.70 -5.49 5.66
N THR A 53 -13.71 -4.27 5.11
CA THR A 53 -14.97 -3.57 4.79
C THR A 53 -15.84 -4.34 3.81
N ILE A 54 -15.24 -4.99 2.81
CA ILE A 54 -15.97 -5.81 1.85
C ILE A 54 -16.71 -6.97 2.54
N ILE A 55 -16.15 -7.50 3.63
CA ILE A 55 -16.71 -8.60 4.41
C ILE A 55 -17.89 -8.10 5.28
N SER A 56 -17.71 -6.99 6.00
CA SER A 56 -18.74 -6.52 6.95
C SER A 56 -19.84 -5.68 6.31
N HIS A 57 -19.54 -4.93 5.24
CA HIS A 57 -20.45 -3.95 4.63
C HIS A 57 -20.64 -4.12 3.12
N GLY A 58 -19.83 -4.97 2.47
CA GLY A 58 -19.89 -5.17 1.02
C GLY A 58 -20.74 -6.37 0.59
N MET A 59 -20.91 -7.37 1.44
CA MET A 59 -21.58 -8.63 1.12
C MET A 59 -22.43 -9.12 2.31
N PRO A 60 -23.57 -9.79 2.05
CA PRO A 60 -24.40 -10.37 3.10
C PRO A 60 -23.81 -11.67 3.64
N TYR A 61 -24.13 -12.03 4.88
CA TYR A 61 -23.83 -13.35 5.44
C TYR A 61 -24.73 -14.43 4.82
N PRO A 62 -24.24 -15.66 4.52
CA PRO A 62 -22.87 -16.17 4.72
C PRO A 62 -21.90 -15.86 3.55
N LYS A 63 -22.37 -15.22 2.48
CA LYS A 63 -21.56 -14.97 1.27
C LYS A 63 -20.32 -14.13 1.54
N ASN A 64 -20.36 -13.23 2.52
CA ASN A 64 -19.19 -12.49 2.96
C ASN A 64 -18.04 -13.39 3.47
N LEU A 65 -18.34 -14.35 4.35
CA LEU A 65 -17.36 -15.28 4.90
C LEU A 65 -16.85 -16.26 3.84
N GLU A 66 -17.77 -16.81 3.04
CA GLU A 66 -17.43 -17.71 1.93
C GLU A 66 -16.48 -17.01 0.95
N THR A 67 -16.82 -15.79 0.53
CA THR A 67 -15.99 -15.03 -0.41
C THR A 67 -14.63 -14.67 0.19
N ALA A 68 -14.57 -14.27 1.47
CA ALA A 68 -13.31 -13.97 2.14
C ALA A 68 -12.39 -15.20 2.16
N ARG A 69 -12.91 -16.38 2.50
CA ARG A 69 -12.18 -17.66 2.48
C ARG A 69 -11.71 -18.03 1.08
N GLU A 70 -12.57 -17.88 0.08
CA GLU A 70 -12.21 -18.15 -1.32
C GLU A 70 -11.11 -17.21 -1.83
N VAL A 71 -11.14 -15.94 -1.44
CA VAL A 71 -10.11 -14.96 -1.82
C VAL A 71 -8.78 -15.29 -1.14
N GLU A 72 -8.76 -15.62 0.15
CA GLU A 72 -7.55 -16.08 0.84
C GLU A 72 -6.98 -17.35 0.19
N ALA A 73 -7.84 -18.30 -0.19
CA ALA A 73 -7.44 -19.50 -0.91
C ALA A 73 -6.80 -19.19 -2.26
N VAL A 74 -7.40 -18.30 -3.07
CA VAL A 74 -6.83 -17.87 -4.36
C VAL A 74 -5.44 -17.27 -4.19
N VAL A 75 -5.24 -16.41 -3.18
CA VAL A 75 -3.92 -15.83 -2.88
C VAL A 75 -2.90 -16.93 -2.57
N ARG A 76 -3.28 -17.86 -1.69
CA ARG A 76 -2.44 -18.97 -1.23
C ARG A 76 -2.07 -19.94 -2.35
N GLU A 77 -3.03 -20.33 -3.16
CA GLU A 77 -2.84 -21.21 -4.33
C GLU A 77 -1.90 -20.61 -5.38
N ASN A 78 -1.74 -19.28 -5.38
CA ASN A 78 -0.86 -18.56 -6.29
C ASN A 78 0.46 -18.12 -5.64
N GLY A 79 0.85 -18.73 -4.51
CA GLY A 79 2.18 -18.62 -3.94
C GLY A 79 2.44 -17.41 -3.05
N ALA A 80 1.40 -16.69 -2.64
CA ALA A 80 1.50 -15.58 -1.69
C ALA A 80 0.75 -15.88 -0.38
N VAL A 81 1.13 -15.21 0.70
CA VAL A 81 0.43 -15.29 1.99
C VAL A 81 -0.65 -14.20 2.07
N PRO A 82 -1.92 -14.55 2.29
CA PRO A 82 -2.98 -13.56 2.50
C PRO A 82 -2.87 -12.93 3.89
N ALA A 83 -3.07 -11.62 3.96
CA ALA A 83 -3.10 -10.85 5.19
C ALA A 83 -4.40 -10.04 5.25
N THR A 84 -5.50 -10.65 5.67
CA THR A 84 -6.75 -9.92 5.96
C THR A 84 -6.55 -9.01 7.16
N ILE A 85 -6.89 -7.72 7.01
CA ILE A 85 -6.62 -6.68 8.02
C ILE A 85 -7.93 -6.16 8.61
N ALA A 86 -8.02 -6.13 9.94
CA ALA A 86 -9.16 -5.57 10.68
C ALA A 86 -8.70 -4.96 12.01
N ILE A 87 -9.60 -4.32 12.75
CA ILE A 87 -9.39 -3.99 14.17
C ILE A 87 -10.36 -4.87 14.96
N LEU A 88 -9.84 -5.69 15.88
CA LEU A 88 -10.66 -6.57 16.72
C LEU A 88 -10.43 -6.22 18.19
N ASP A 89 -11.52 -5.90 18.90
CA ASP A 89 -11.50 -5.50 20.30
C ASP A 89 -10.44 -4.42 20.63
N GLY A 90 -10.33 -3.42 19.74
CA GLY A 90 -9.36 -2.32 19.82
C GLY A 90 -7.96 -2.63 19.31
N ILE A 91 -7.69 -3.86 18.86
CA ILE A 91 -6.36 -4.29 18.41
C ILE A 91 -6.34 -4.36 16.88
N PRO A 92 -5.54 -3.54 16.18
CA PRO A 92 -5.24 -3.75 14.78
C PRO A 92 -4.63 -5.13 14.56
N CYS A 93 -5.21 -5.91 13.66
CA CYS A 93 -4.79 -7.27 13.32
C CYS A 93 -4.42 -7.34 11.84
N VAL A 94 -3.27 -7.94 11.52
CA VAL A 94 -2.78 -8.21 10.16
C VAL A 94 -2.61 -9.71 9.99
N GLY A 95 -3.45 -10.31 9.14
CA GLY A 95 -3.62 -11.76 9.06
C GLY A 95 -4.59 -12.21 10.16
N LEU A 96 -5.86 -12.41 9.80
CA LEU A 96 -6.87 -12.94 10.71
C LEU A 96 -6.79 -14.47 10.77
N SER A 97 -7.06 -15.04 11.95
CA SER A 97 -7.39 -16.47 12.02
C SER A 97 -8.75 -16.76 11.40
N MET A 98 -9.07 -18.03 11.15
CA MET A 98 -10.38 -18.44 10.65
C MET A 98 -11.50 -18.03 11.61
N GLU A 99 -11.27 -18.13 12.92
CA GLU A 99 -12.21 -17.73 13.97
C GLU A 99 -12.42 -16.22 14.01
N GLU A 100 -11.34 -15.44 13.83
CA GLU A 100 -11.40 -13.98 13.77
C GLU A 100 -12.13 -13.49 12.52
N LEU A 101 -11.88 -14.14 11.38
CA LEU A 101 -12.57 -13.88 10.11
C LEU A 101 -14.08 -14.19 10.23
N GLU A 102 -14.42 -15.32 10.85
CA GLU A 102 -15.80 -15.72 11.10
C GLU A 102 -16.51 -14.80 12.09
N LYS A 103 -15.82 -14.37 13.16
CA LYS A 103 -16.32 -13.35 14.10
C LYS A 103 -16.66 -12.06 13.36
N LEU A 104 -15.73 -11.55 12.53
CA LEU A 104 -15.92 -10.33 11.76
C LEU A 104 -17.11 -10.44 10.77
N ALA A 105 -17.20 -11.56 10.05
CA ALA A 105 -18.29 -11.80 9.11
C ALA A 105 -19.67 -11.87 9.78
N ASN A 106 -19.75 -12.48 10.97
CA ASN A 106 -20.97 -12.55 11.79
C ASN A 106 -21.33 -11.22 12.48
N LEU A 107 -20.33 -10.39 12.82
CA LEU A 107 -20.58 -9.03 13.30
C LEU A 107 -21.29 -8.21 12.22
N GLY A 108 -20.87 -8.37 10.95
CA GLY A 108 -21.45 -7.66 9.82
C GLY A 108 -21.44 -6.15 10.05
N PRO A 109 -22.55 -5.43 9.82
CA PRO A 109 -22.63 -3.98 10.01
C PRO A 109 -22.38 -3.47 11.44
N ARG A 110 -22.33 -4.36 12.45
CA ARG A 110 -21.96 -3.98 13.84
C ARG A 110 -20.46 -3.72 13.99
N ALA A 111 -19.62 -4.26 13.11
CA ALA A 111 -18.25 -3.79 13.00
C ALA A 111 -18.27 -2.39 12.38
N GLN A 112 -17.54 -1.44 12.96
CA GLN A 112 -17.49 -0.08 12.45
C GLN A 112 -16.73 -0.05 11.12
N LYS A 113 -17.33 0.51 10.07
CA LYS A 113 -16.62 0.84 8.84
C LYS A 113 -15.53 1.87 9.16
N THR A 114 -14.27 1.47 9.02
CA THR A 114 -13.11 2.19 9.54
C THR A 114 -12.24 2.69 8.39
N ALA A 115 -12.31 3.99 8.10
CA ALA A 115 -11.30 4.69 7.31
C ALA A 115 -10.16 5.18 8.19
N ARG A 116 -9.08 5.71 7.60
CA ARG A 116 -7.89 6.11 8.37
C ARG A 116 -8.21 7.07 9.53
N ARG A 117 -9.15 8.00 9.34
CA ARG A 117 -9.58 8.95 10.40
C ARG A 117 -10.25 8.28 11.60
N ASP A 118 -10.85 7.11 11.39
CA ASP A 118 -11.65 6.41 12.39
C ASP A 118 -10.78 5.50 13.26
N ILE A 119 -9.57 5.14 12.82
CA ILE A 119 -8.66 4.18 13.48
C ILE A 119 -8.48 4.52 14.96
N ALA A 120 -8.11 5.77 15.27
CA ALA A 120 -7.80 6.17 16.64
C ALA A 120 -9.01 5.98 17.57
N HIS A 121 -10.22 6.26 17.09
CA HIS A 121 -11.44 6.09 17.85
C HIS A 121 -11.74 4.61 18.11
N VAL A 122 -11.68 3.76 17.07
CA VAL A 122 -11.97 2.32 17.21
C VAL A 122 -10.96 1.65 18.14
N VAL A 123 -9.67 1.99 18.04
CA VAL A 123 -8.62 1.47 18.93
C VAL A 123 -8.85 1.94 20.36
N ALA A 124 -9.04 3.25 20.58
CA ALA A 124 -9.19 3.82 21.92
C ALA A 124 -10.43 3.32 22.67
N THR A 125 -11.48 2.95 21.94
CA THR A 125 -12.73 2.45 22.52
C THR A 125 -12.77 0.93 22.70
N GLY A 126 -11.73 0.19 22.29
CA GLY A 126 -11.79 -1.27 22.31
C GLY A 126 -12.78 -1.85 21.30
N GLY A 127 -13.10 -1.10 20.24
CA GLY A 127 -14.13 -1.45 19.26
C GLY A 127 -13.67 -2.47 18.21
N ASN A 128 -14.63 -3.00 17.46
CA ASN A 128 -14.37 -3.84 16.29
C ASN A 128 -14.55 -2.99 15.02
N GLY A 129 -13.53 -2.96 14.16
CA GLY A 129 -13.47 -2.14 12.95
C GLY A 129 -13.19 -2.95 11.70
N ALA A 130 -14.07 -2.85 10.71
CA ALA A 130 -13.83 -3.33 9.36
C ALA A 130 -13.08 -2.24 8.58
N THR A 131 -11.83 -2.49 8.23
CA THR A 131 -10.95 -1.51 7.57
C THR A 131 -11.36 -1.33 6.11
N THR A 132 -11.48 -0.06 5.69
CA THR A 132 -11.61 0.32 4.27
C THR A 132 -10.23 0.32 3.62
N VAL A 133 -10.18 0.44 2.29
CA VAL A 133 -8.95 0.70 1.51
C VAL A 133 -7.98 1.65 2.24
N SER A 134 -8.42 2.85 2.64
CA SER A 134 -7.53 3.80 3.33
C SER A 134 -6.92 3.28 4.65
N ALA A 135 -7.68 2.55 5.47
CA ALA A 135 -7.17 2.01 6.73
C ALA A 135 -6.32 0.74 6.51
N THR A 136 -6.70 -0.08 5.54
CA THR A 136 -5.95 -1.29 5.16
C THR A 136 -4.57 -0.90 4.63
N MET A 137 -4.48 0.10 3.75
CA MET A 137 -3.20 0.62 3.24
C MET A 137 -2.31 1.12 4.38
N PHE A 138 -2.86 1.89 5.32
CA PHE A 138 -2.13 2.39 6.47
C PHE A 138 -1.47 1.26 7.27
N PHE A 139 -2.24 0.23 7.64
CA PHE A 139 -1.72 -0.89 8.41
C PHE A 139 -0.78 -1.78 7.59
N ALA A 140 -1.07 -2.03 6.31
CA ALA A 140 -0.20 -2.78 5.41
C ALA A 140 1.18 -2.12 5.29
N SER A 141 1.22 -0.80 5.07
CA SER A 141 2.46 -0.02 5.01
C SER A 141 3.22 -0.04 6.33
N MET A 142 2.52 0.08 7.46
CA MET A 142 3.12 0.03 8.80
C MET A 142 3.91 -1.26 9.06
N VAL A 143 3.45 -2.39 8.51
CA VAL A 143 4.12 -3.70 8.67
C VAL A 143 4.97 -4.10 7.46
N GLY A 144 5.11 -3.23 6.44
CA GLY A 144 5.96 -3.47 5.29
C GLY A 144 5.37 -4.37 4.19
N ILE A 145 4.03 -4.51 4.12
CA ILE A 145 3.34 -5.17 3.00
C ILE A 145 3.14 -4.15 1.87
N PRO A 146 3.78 -4.32 0.69
CA PRO A 146 3.74 -3.32 -0.39
C PRO A 146 2.55 -3.48 -1.34
N LEU A 147 1.72 -4.53 -1.18
CA LEU A 147 0.64 -4.85 -2.12
C LEU A 147 -0.66 -5.20 -1.39
N PHE A 148 -1.75 -4.63 -1.86
CA PHE A 148 -3.11 -4.78 -1.33
C PHE A 148 -4.10 -5.08 -2.47
N VAL A 149 -5.01 -6.03 -2.25
CA VAL A 149 -6.11 -6.36 -3.18
C VAL A 149 -7.46 -5.97 -2.59
N THR A 150 -8.30 -5.32 -3.39
CA THR A 150 -9.73 -5.08 -3.10
C THR A 150 -10.58 -5.36 -4.34
N GLY A 151 -11.91 -5.33 -4.20
CA GLY A 151 -12.79 -5.30 -5.35
C GLY A 151 -12.64 -4.00 -6.16
N GLY A 152 -12.73 -2.85 -5.51
CA GLY A 152 -12.78 -1.54 -6.15
C GLY A 152 -12.52 -0.44 -5.15
N ILE A 153 -11.68 0.54 -5.48
CA ILE A 153 -11.39 1.64 -4.56
C ILE A 153 -12.58 2.61 -4.45
N GLY A 154 -12.63 3.40 -3.38
CA GLY A 154 -13.42 4.62 -3.34
C GLY A 154 -12.87 5.67 -4.32
N GLY A 155 -13.56 6.79 -4.44
CA GLY A 155 -13.18 7.83 -5.40
C GLY A 155 -13.98 9.10 -5.20
N VAL A 156 -13.98 9.95 -6.23
CA VAL A 156 -14.85 11.13 -6.27
C VAL A 156 -16.27 10.65 -6.55
N HIS A 157 -17.22 11.01 -5.70
CA HIS A 157 -18.62 10.68 -5.94
C HIS A 157 -19.17 11.51 -7.11
N ARG A 158 -20.21 11.02 -7.76
CA ARG A 158 -20.91 11.79 -8.81
C ARG A 158 -21.46 13.09 -8.20
N HIS A 159 -21.24 14.20 -8.91
CA HIS A 159 -21.50 15.57 -8.41
C HIS A 159 -20.55 16.01 -7.28
N GLY A 160 -19.40 15.35 -7.12
CA GLY A 160 -18.38 15.67 -6.12
C GLY A 160 -17.83 17.09 -6.22
N GLU A 161 -17.92 17.73 -7.38
CA GLU A 161 -17.59 19.15 -7.59
C GLU A 161 -18.48 20.12 -6.80
N HIS A 162 -19.67 19.67 -6.38
CA HIS A 162 -20.60 20.45 -5.58
C HIS A 162 -20.66 19.97 -4.13
N THR A 163 -20.63 18.65 -3.93
CA THR A 163 -20.80 18.04 -2.60
C THR A 163 -19.50 17.92 -1.82
N MET A 164 -18.36 17.93 -2.51
CA MET A 164 -17.05 17.57 -1.95
C MET A 164 -17.02 16.17 -1.32
N ASP A 165 -17.93 15.28 -1.74
CA ASP A 165 -17.96 13.87 -1.30
C ASP A 165 -16.88 13.08 -2.04
N ILE A 166 -15.69 13.04 -1.44
CA ILE A 166 -14.47 12.44 -1.99
C ILE A 166 -13.96 11.41 -0.99
N SER A 167 -13.75 10.17 -1.45
CA SER A 167 -13.23 9.11 -0.59
C SER A 167 -11.81 9.43 -0.09
N SER A 168 -11.57 9.19 1.20
CA SER A 168 -10.23 9.26 1.80
C SER A 168 -9.24 8.26 1.22
N ASP A 169 -9.71 7.25 0.47
CA ASP A 169 -8.86 6.31 -0.26
C ASP A 169 -7.90 7.02 -1.23
N LEU A 170 -8.37 8.10 -1.87
CA LEU A 170 -7.55 8.83 -2.86
C LEU A 170 -6.41 9.60 -2.19
N THR A 171 -6.69 10.24 -1.05
CA THR A 171 -5.66 10.90 -0.24
C THR A 171 -4.70 9.88 0.36
N GLU A 172 -5.17 8.69 0.71
CA GLU A 172 -4.29 7.64 1.23
C GLU A 172 -3.34 7.12 0.15
N LEU A 173 -3.83 6.88 -1.07
CA LEU A 173 -3.00 6.58 -2.24
C LEU A 173 -1.93 7.67 -2.46
N GLY A 174 -2.23 8.95 -2.23
CA GLY A 174 -1.26 10.03 -2.35
C GLY A 174 -0.14 10.06 -1.30
N ARG A 175 -0.17 9.22 -0.26
CA ARG A 175 0.80 9.30 0.85
C ARG A 175 1.23 7.98 1.46
N THR A 176 0.84 6.85 0.88
CA THR A 176 1.11 5.52 1.44
C THR A 176 1.61 4.59 0.33
N PRO A 177 2.88 4.13 0.40
CA PRO A 177 3.53 3.37 -0.66
C PRO A 177 3.07 1.90 -0.67
N VAL A 178 1.79 1.72 -0.98
CA VAL A 178 1.14 0.42 -1.16
C VAL A 178 0.47 0.41 -2.52
N ALA A 179 0.78 -0.59 -3.33
CA ALA A 179 0.12 -0.83 -4.60
C ALA A 179 -1.25 -1.47 -4.35
N VAL A 180 -2.30 -0.89 -4.93
CA VAL A 180 -3.68 -1.35 -4.80
C VAL A 180 -4.13 -1.96 -6.12
N ILE A 181 -4.48 -3.24 -6.07
CA ILE A 181 -5.02 -3.99 -7.20
C ILE A 181 -6.53 -4.04 -7.06
N SER A 182 -7.24 -3.47 -8.03
CA SER A 182 -8.70 -3.37 -7.98
C SER A 182 -9.31 -3.40 -9.38
N ALA A 183 -10.63 -3.58 -9.49
CA ALA A 183 -11.35 -3.42 -10.75
C ALA A 183 -11.61 -1.94 -11.09
N GLY A 184 -10.62 -1.08 -10.84
CA GLY A 184 -10.76 0.37 -10.89
C GLY A 184 -11.49 0.93 -9.67
N VAL A 185 -12.36 1.91 -9.91
CA VAL A 185 -13.20 2.57 -8.89
C VAL A 185 -14.60 1.98 -8.92
N LYS A 186 -15.28 1.89 -7.77
CA LYS A 186 -16.67 1.38 -7.71
C LYS A 186 -17.58 2.13 -8.70
N SER A 187 -18.43 1.42 -9.46
CA SER A 187 -19.23 1.99 -10.58
C SER A 187 -20.20 3.13 -10.21
N ILE A 188 -20.50 3.29 -8.92
CA ILE A 188 -21.33 4.38 -8.39
C ILE A 188 -20.61 5.75 -8.39
N LEU A 189 -19.30 5.76 -8.65
CA LEU A 189 -18.43 6.94 -8.57
C LEU A 189 -18.27 7.63 -9.93
N ASP A 190 -17.53 8.74 -9.92
CA ASP A 190 -17.14 9.52 -11.08
C ASP A 190 -15.71 9.14 -11.51
N VAL A 191 -15.60 8.35 -12.58
CA VAL A 191 -14.30 7.87 -13.08
C VAL A 191 -13.41 9.02 -13.56
N PRO A 192 -13.85 9.93 -14.47
CA PRO A 192 -13.02 11.05 -14.91
C PRO A 192 -12.46 11.87 -13.76
N ARG A 193 -13.31 12.32 -12.83
CA ARG A 193 -12.87 13.15 -11.71
C ARG A 193 -11.96 12.41 -10.73
N THR A 194 -12.16 11.10 -10.57
CA THR A 194 -11.26 10.30 -9.74
C THR A 194 -9.86 10.21 -10.36
N LEU A 195 -9.75 10.06 -11.68
CA LEU A 195 -8.46 10.05 -12.35
C LEU A 195 -7.73 11.40 -12.24
N GLU A 196 -8.44 12.52 -12.43
CA GLU A 196 -7.88 13.87 -12.23
C GLU A 196 -7.40 14.11 -10.79
N TYR A 197 -8.16 13.60 -9.81
CA TYR A 197 -7.76 13.70 -8.40
C TYR A 197 -6.49 12.87 -8.12
N LEU A 198 -6.42 11.64 -8.66
CA LEU A 198 -5.25 10.77 -8.50
C LEU A 198 -4.01 11.36 -9.18
N GLU A 199 -4.16 11.98 -10.35
CA GLU A 199 -3.10 12.75 -11.00
C GLU A 199 -2.60 13.87 -10.07
N THR A 200 -3.53 14.66 -9.50
CA THR A 200 -3.19 15.74 -8.55
C THR A 200 -2.45 15.23 -7.32
N GLN A 201 -2.76 14.00 -6.85
CA GLN A 201 -2.09 13.36 -5.72
C GLN A 201 -0.74 12.71 -6.08
N GLY A 202 -0.32 12.74 -7.35
CA GLY A 202 0.91 12.07 -7.80
C GLY A 202 0.84 10.54 -7.78
N VAL A 203 -0.38 9.98 -7.82
CA VAL A 203 -0.60 8.53 -7.80
C VAL A 203 -0.41 7.97 -9.19
N CYS A 204 0.47 6.98 -9.34
CA CYS A 204 0.61 6.26 -10.60
C CYS A 204 -0.64 5.37 -10.82
N VAL A 205 -1.33 5.57 -11.93
CA VAL A 205 -2.48 4.76 -12.33
C VAL A 205 -2.14 3.97 -13.59
N ALA A 206 -2.22 2.65 -13.49
CA ALA A 206 -2.01 1.71 -14.58
C ALA A 206 -3.22 0.80 -14.79
N ALA A 207 -3.44 0.29 -16.01
CA ALA A 207 -4.42 -0.75 -16.27
C ALA A 207 -3.76 -2.01 -16.83
N TYR A 208 -4.25 -3.16 -16.35
CA TYR A 208 -3.73 -4.46 -16.70
C TYR A 208 -4.31 -4.95 -18.03
N ARG A 209 -3.45 -5.08 -19.05
CA ARG A 209 -3.74 -5.61 -20.39
C ARG A 209 -4.78 -4.81 -21.19
N THR A 210 -4.99 -3.55 -20.85
CA THR A 210 -5.93 -2.65 -21.54
C THR A 210 -5.40 -1.21 -21.56
N ASN A 211 -5.85 -0.43 -22.53
CA ASN A 211 -5.57 1.01 -22.63
C ASN A 211 -6.69 1.87 -22.02
N GLU A 212 -7.72 1.22 -21.47
CA GLU A 212 -8.90 1.88 -20.93
C GLU A 212 -9.06 1.54 -19.44
N PHE A 213 -9.45 2.53 -18.65
CA PHE A 213 -9.68 2.33 -17.24
C PHE A 213 -10.99 1.54 -17.03
N PRO A 214 -10.99 0.42 -16.31
CA PRO A 214 -12.22 -0.34 -16.02
C PRO A 214 -13.09 0.38 -14.99
N SER A 215 -14.41 0.21 -15.09
CA SER A 215 -15.37 0.79 -14.14
C SER A 215 -16.09 -0.31 -13.34
N PHE A 216 -15.30 -1.13 -12.65
CA PHE A 216 -15.72 -2.17 -11.72
C PHE A 216 -16.55 -3.29 -12.38
N PHE A 217 -17.85 -3.12 -12.59
CA PHE A 217 -18.69 -4.11 -13.29
C PHE A 217 -18.58 -4.09 -14.82
N SER A 218 -17.84 -3.13 -15.38
CA SER A 218 -17.60 -3.00 -16.82
C SER A 218 -16.10 -2.98 -17.11
N GLU A 219 -15.70 -3.66 -18.20
CA GLU A 219 -14.34 -3.64 -18.71
C GLU A 219 -13.90 -2.24 -19.21
N THR A 220 -14.88 -1.37 -19.48
CA THR A 220 -14.69 -0.07 -20.15
C THR A 220 -15.44 1.04 -19.39
N SER A 221 -14.85 2.23 -19.32
CA SER A 221 -15.40 3.44 -18.67
C SER A 221 -15.50 4.65 -19.61
N GLY A 222 -14.96 4.55 -20.82
CA GLY A 222 -14.71 5.67 -21.74
C GLY A 222 -13.45 6.47 -21.41
N CYS A 223 -12.75 6.18 -20.31
CA CYS A 223 -11.55 6.91 -19.89
C CYS A 223 -10.28 6.14 -20.25
N LYS A 224 -9.33 6.80 -20.91
CA LYS A 224 -8.00 6.21 -21.15
C LYS A 224 -7.22 6.12 -19.84
N VAL A 225 -6.42 5.07 -19.69
CA VAL A 225 -5.48 4.97 -18.58
C VAL A 225 -4.15 5.67 -18.93
N PRO A 226 -3.46 6.31 -17.96
CA PRO A 226 -2.15 6.91 -18.21
C PRO A 226 -1.06 5.89 -18.56
N CYS A 227 -1.11 4.70 -17.95
CA CYS A 227 -0.12 3.64 -18.12
C CYS A 227 -0.79 2.29 -18.37
N ARG A 228 -0.26 1.50 -19.31
CA ARG A 228 -0.66 0.10 -19.51
C ARG A 228 0.47 -0.81 -19.06
N VAL A 229 0.11 -1.90 -18.38
CA VAL A 229 0.99 -2.99 -17.97
C VAL A 229 0.40 -4.32 -18.44
N ASP A 230 1.20 -5.26 -18.94
CA ASP A 230 0.67 -6.46 -19.62
C ASP A 230 0.92 -7.77 -18.85
N THR A 231 1.91 -7.78 -17.95
CA THR A 231 2.32 -8.96 -17.18
C THR A 231 2.44 -8.66 -15.68
N PRO A 232 2.34 -9.68 -14.80
CA PRO A 232 2.63 -9.50 -13.37
C PRO A 232 4.02 -8.95 -13.09
N GLU A 233 4.99 -9.28 -13.95
CA GLU A 233 6.37 -8.79 -13.89
C GLU A 233 6.46 -7.29 -14.20
N ASP A 234 5.74 -6.78 -15.19
CA ASP A 234 5.66 -5.34 -15.48
C ASP A 234 5.11 -4.57 -14.29
N CYS A 235 4.03 -5.09 -13.69
CA CYS A 235 3.44 -4.53 -12.48
C CYS A 235 4.45 -4.55 -11.31
N ALA A 236 5.16 -5.65 -11.11
CA ALA A 236 6.14 -5.79 -10.04
C ALA A 236 7.31 -4.82 -10.21
N GLN A 237 7.79 -4.61 -11.43
CA GLN A 237 8.83 -3.61 -11.74
C GLN A 237 8.37 -2.19 -11.44
N LEU A 238 7.11 -1.86 -11.75
CA LEU A 238 6.53 -0.56 -11.42
C LEU A 238 6.50 -0.31 -9.91
N ILE A 239 6.09 -1.32 -9.14
CA ILE A 239 6.06 -1.26 -7.67
C ILE A 239 7.46 -1.14 -7.10
N ASP A 240 8.38 -1.97 -7.57
CA ASP A 240 9.77 -1.97 -7.14
C ASP A 240 10.46 -0.62 -7.41
N ALA A 241 10.25 -0.03 -8.59
CA ALA A 241 10.77 1.29 -8.93
C ALA A 241 10.21 2.39 -8.01
N ASN A 242 8.91 2.38 -7.71
CA ASN A 242 8.29 3.33 -6.78
C ASN A 242 8.91 3.23 -5.38
N LEU A 243 9.11 2.01 -4.87
CA LEU A 243 9.71 1.77 -3.57
C LEU A 243 11.19 2.21 -3.51
N LYS A 244 11.97 1.92 -4.56
CA LYS A 244 13.40 2.28 -4.63
C LYS A 244 13.66 3.77 -4.78
N LEU A 245 12.78 4.47 -5.48
CA LEU A 245 12.83 5.92 -5.61
C LEU A 245 12.24 6.65 -4.41
N GLU A 246 11.69 5.92 -3.43
CA GLU A 246 11.08 6.45 -2.22
C GLU A 246 10.00 7.51 -2.52
N LEU A 247 9.20 7.30 -3.57
CA LEU A 247 8.21 8.28 -4.03
C LEU A 247 7.12 8.57 -2.99
N GLY A 248 6.91 7.66 -2.02
CA GLY A 248 5.97 7.84 -0.91
C GLY A 248 4.49 7.71 -1.28
N THR A 249 4.16 7.64 -2.58
CA THR A 249 2.81 7.43 -3.11
C THR A 249 2.53 5.95 -3.38
N GLY A 250 1.26 5.58 -3.30
CA GLY A 250 0.78 4.28 -3.77
C GLY A 250 0.68 4.22 -5.29
N ILE A 251 0.30 3.03 -5.77
CA ILE A 251 0.03 2.77 -7.20
C ILE A 251 -1.36 2.16 -7.30
N LEU A 252 -2.17 2.60 -8.26
CA LEU A 252 -3.41 1.93 -8.60
C LEU A 252 -3.21 1.09 -9.85
N ILE A 253 -3.36 -0.23 -9.74
CA ILE A 253 -3.36 -1.14 -10.89
C ILE A 253 -4.79 -1.65 -11.10
N ALA A 254 -5.43 -1.12 -12.13
CA ALA A 254 -6.80 -1.41 -12.48
C ALA A 254 -6.88 -2.67 -13.35
N VAL A 255 -7.58 -3.70 -12.86
CA VAL A 255 -7.74 -5.01 -13.50
C VAL A 255 -9.18 -5.15 -14.00
N PRO A 256 -9.43 -5.24 -15.32
CA PRO A 256 -10.78 -5.44 -15.83
C PRO A 256 -11.44 -6.71 -15.27
N ILE A 257 -12.76 -6.66 -15.07
CA ILE A 257 -13.56 -7.85 -14.73
C ILE A 257 -13.39 -8.93 -15.83
N PRO A 258 -13.39 -10.23 -15.50
CA PRO A 258 -13.35 -11.28 -16.52
C PRO A 258 -14.50 -11.16 -17.52
N LYS A 259 -14.21 -11.44 -18.81
CA LYS A 259 -15.13 -11.23 -19.93
C LYS A 259 -16.45 -11.98 -19.78
N GLU A 260 -16.40 -13.19 -19.22
CA GLU A 260 -17.58 -14.01 -18.94
C GLU A 260 -18.57 -13.35 -17.97
N HIS A 261 -18.09 -12.43 -17.13
CA HIS A 261 -18.90 -11.69 -16.17
C HIS A 261 -19.24 -10.25 -16.63
N ALA A 262 -18.62 -9.78 -17.73
CA ALA A 262 -18.85 -8.44 -18.29
C ALA A 262 -20.22 -8.31 -18.98
N ALA A 263 -20.84 -9.41 -19.41
CA ALA A 263 -22.13 -9.41 -20.10
C ALA A 263 -23.27 -8.78 -19.27
N SER A 264 -23.18 -8.87 -17.94
CA SER A 264 -24.13 -8.25 -17.01
C SER A 264 -23.93 -6.74 -16.84
N GLY A 265 -22.83 -6.15 -17.36
CA GLY A 265 -22.44 -4.77 -17.12
C GLY A 265 -23.52 -3.75 -17.50
N ARG A 266 -24.21 -3.93 -18.64
CA ARG A 266 -25.30 -3.02 -19.05
C ARG A 266 -26.50 -3.06 -18.10
N LEU A 267 -26.89 -4.24 -17.64
CA LEU A 267 -27.96 -4.41 -16.66
C LEU A 267 -27.57 -3.74 -15.33
N ILE A 268 -26.34 -3.97 -14.88
CA ILE A 268 -25.82 -3.41 -13.63
C ILE A 268 -25.72 -1.88 -13.70
N GLU A 269 -25.24 -1.31 -14.81
CA GLU A 269 -25.20 0.14 -15.02
C GLU A 269 -26.59 0.78 -14.99
N SER A 270 -27.58 0.14 -15.59
CA SER A 270 -28.97 0.62 -15.50
C SER A 270 -29.48 0.60 -14.05
N ALA A 271 -29.15 -0.45 -13.30
CA ALA A 271 -29.50 -0.56 -11.88
C ALA A 271 -28.79 0.50 -11.03
N ILE A 272 -27.52 0.81 -11.33
CA ILE A 272 -26.74 1.86 -10.65
C ILE A 272 -27.38 3.23 -10.84
N LYS A 273 -27.77 3.60 -12.06
CA LYS A 273 -28.44 4.89 -12.32
C LYS A 273 -29.70 5.04 -11.50
N ARG A 274 -30.55 4.02 -11.49
CA ARG A 274 -31.78 4.00 -10.67
C ARG A 274 -31.47 4.06 -9.17
N ALA A 275 -30.48 3.30 -8.69
CA ALA A 275 -30.11 3.31 -7.27
C ALA A 275 -29.58 4.70 -6.82
N LEU A 276 -28.86 5.41 -7.69
CA LEU A 276 -28.38 6.77 -7.44
C LEU A 276 -29.52 7.79 -7.35
N GLU A 277 -30.53 7.67 -8.22
CA GLU A 277 -31.75 8.48 -8.14
C GLU A 277 -32.49 8.23 -6.83
N GLU A 278 -32.71 6.96 -6.46
CA GLU A 278 -33.38 6.60 -5.21
C GLU A 278 -32.59 7.02 -3.96
N ALA A 279 -31.25 6.99 -4.00
CA ALA A 279 -30.41 7.49 -2.91
C ALA A 279 -30.58 9.01 -2.70
N ARG A 280 -30.68 9.75 -3.82
CA ARG A 280 -30.90 11.20 -3.81
C ARG A 280 -32.27 11.55 -3.24
N ASP A 281 -33.32 10.87 -3.70
CA ASP A 281 -34.69 11.09 -3.21
C ASP A 281 -34.83 10.82 -1.71
N LYS A 282 -34.02 9.88 -1.18
CA LYS A 282 -33.96 9.51 0.24
C LYS A 282 -32.93 10.30 1.05
N ASN A 283 -32.20 11.24 0.44
CA ASN A 283 -31.11 12.00 1.07
C ASN A 283 -30.03 11.13 1.75
N ILE A 284 -29.67 9.99 1.14
CA ILE A 284 -28.62 9.11 1.66
C ILE A 284 -27.25 9.62 1.20
N ILE A 285 -26.44 10.11 2.14
CA ILE A 285 -25.17 10.80 1.87
C ILE A 285 -23.99 10.22 2.67
N GLY A 286 -22.77 10.58 2.26
CA GLY A 286 -21.53 10.25 2.96
C GLY A 286 -21.29 8.75 3.15
N ASN A 287 -20.83 8.35 4.33
CA ASN A 287 -20.44 6.96 4.63
C ASN A 287 -21.57 5.93 4.43
N ALA A 288 -22.83 6.35 4.46
CA ALA A 288 -24.01 5.51 4.26
C ALA A 288 -24.36 5.28 2.77
N ALA A 289 -23.84 6.09 1.85
CA ALA A 289 -24.19 6.01 0.43
C ALA A 289 -23.74 4.69 -0.22
N THR A 290 -22.47 4.30 -0.07
CA THR A 290 -21.95 3.09 -0.73
C THR A 290 -22.67 1.80 -0.30
N PRO A 291 -22.88 1.51 1.00
CA PRO A 291 -23.60 0.30 1.40
C PRO A 291 -25.04 0.26 0.88
N PHE A 292 -25.75 1.40 0.92
CA PHE A 292 -27.10 1.50 0.36
C PHE A 292 -27.11 1.19 -1.14
N LEU A 293 -26.21 1.82 -1.90
CA LEU A 293 -26.15 1.67 -3.35
C LEU A 293 -25.82 0.23 -3.76
N LEU A 294 -24.87 -0.42 -3.10
CA LEU A 294 -24.52 -1.82 -3.40
C LEU A 294 -25.69 -2.77 -3.09
N ALA A 295 -26.37 -2.60 -1.96
CA ALA A 295 -27.53 -3.40 -1.60
C ALA A 295 -28.66 -3.22 -2.63
N ARG A 296 -28.94 -1.97 -3.01
CA ARG A 296 -30.02 -1.66 -3.96
C ARG A 296 -29.72 -2.14 -5.38
N VAL A 297 -28.49 -2.01 -5.84
CA VAL A 297 -28.07 -2.56 -7.15
C VAL A 297 -28.19 -4.08 -7.15
N ASN A 298 -27.87 -4.75 -6.03
CA ASN A 298 -28.03 -6.20 -5.92
C ASN A 298 -29.50 -6.64 -6.01
N GLU A 299 -30.40 -5.93 -5.35
CA GLU A 299 -31.84 -6.16 -5.43
C GLU A 299 -32.37 -5.94 -6.86
N LEU A 300 -32.02 -4.83 -7.50
CA LEU A 300 -32.44 -4.48 -8.86
C LEU A 300 -31.89 -5.43 -9.93
N THR A 301 -30.78 -6.12 -9.65
CA THR A 301 -30.12 -7.07 -10.57
C THR A 301 -30.42 -8.52 -10.26
N GLY A 302 -31.27 -8.81 -9.26
CA GLY A 302 -31.62 -10.17 -8.87
C GLY A 302 -30.41 -11.02 -8.44
N GLY A 303 -29.38 -10.40 -7.85
CA GLY A 303 -28.15 -11.10 -7.43
C GLY A 303 -26.98 -11.05 -8.43
N ALA A 304 -27.20 -10.59 -9.67
CA ALA A 304 -26.15 -10.62 -10.69
C ALA A 304 -24.94 -9.72 -10.35
N SER A 305 -25.17 -8.56 -9.73
CA SER A 305 -24.09 -7.67 -9.29
C SER A 305 -23.24 -8.27 -8.17
N LEU A 306 -23.83 -9.02 -7.23
CA LEU A 306 -23.06 -9.74 -6.20
C LEU A 306 -22.19 -10.82 -6.83
N ALA A 307 -22.72 -11.60 -7.77
CA ALA A 307 -21.94 -12.61 -8.49
C ALA A 307 -20.76 -11.99 -9.26
N SER A 308 -20.99 -10.88 -9.98
CA SER A 308 -19.92 -10.13 -10.64
C SER A 308 -18.90 -9.56 -9.64
N ASN A 309 -19.34 -9.10 -8.46
CA ASN A 309 -18.46 -8.57 -7.42
C ASN A 309 -17.55 -9.67 -6.82
N ILE A 310 -18.08 -10.88 -6.63
CA ILE A 310 -17.30 -12.04 -6.19
C ILE A 310 -16.27 -12.43 -7.27
N ALA A 311 -16.70 -12.46 -8.54
CA ALA A 311 -15.81 -12.81 -9.65
C ALA A 311 -14.66 -11.81 -9.81
N LEU A 312 -14.95 -10.50 -9.77
CA LEU A 312 -13.92 -9.48 -9.91
C LEU A 312 -12.93 -9.49 -8.72
N VAL A 313 -13.39 -9.70 -7.47
CA VAL A 313 -12.45 -9.70 -6.33
C VAL A 313 -11.52 -10.91 -6.37
N LYS A 314 -12.02 -12.07 -6.80
CA LYS A 314 -11.20 -13.27 -7.02
C LYS A 314 -10.19 -13.06 -8.16
N ASN A 315 -10.60 -12.40 -9.24
CA ASN A 315 -9.68 -12.05 -10.34
C ASN A 315 -8.59 -11.07 -9.88
N ASN A 316 -8.95 -10.05 -9.10
CA ASN A 316 -7.99 -9.10 -8.54
C ASN A 316 -7.02 -9.81 -7.58
N ALA A 317 -7.50 -10.76 -6.78
CA ALA A 317 -6.67 -11.57 -5.89
C ALA A 317 -5.69 -12.47 -6.65
N LEU A 318 -6.15 -13.11 -7.72
CA LEU A 318 -5.32 -13.91 -8.62
C LEU A 318 -4.19 -13.07 -9.23
N VAL A 319 -4.52 -11.90 -9.77
CA VAL A 319 -3.53 -10.99 -10.37
C VAL A 319 -2.60 -10.43 -9.30
N GLY A 320 -3.13 -9.96 -8.18
CA GLY A 320 -2.34 -9.41 -7.07
C GLY A 320 -1.37 -10.40 -6.44
N ALA A 321 -1.77 -11.67 -6.29
CA ALA A 321 -0.88 -12.73 -5.81
C ALA A 321 0.30 -12.95 -6.76
N LYS A 322 0.03 -13.02 -8.08
CA LYS A 322 1.09 -13.17 -9.09
C LYS A 322 2.05 -11.98 -9.10
N ILE A 323 1.53 -10.76 -8.95
CA ILE A 323 2.36 -9.55 -8.84
C ILE A 323 3.22 -9.60 -7.58
N SER A 324 2.65 -9.99 -6.44
CA SER A 324 3.39 -10.09 -5.17
C SER A 324 4.52 -11.12 -5.24
N VAL A 325 4.28 -12.27 -5.87
CA VAL A 325 5.31 -13.28 -6.14
C VAL A 325 6.40 -12.75 -7.07
N ALA A 326 6.03 -12.10 -8.17
CA ALA A 326 7.01 -11.50 -9.09
C ALA A 326 7.87 -10.43 -8.38
N LEU A 327 7.27 -9.62 -7.50
CA LEU A 327 7.98 -8.63 -6.68
C LEU A 327 8.95 -9.28 -5.69
N ALA A 328 8.55 -10.36 -5.01
CA ALA A 328 9.42 -11.11 -4.12
C ALA A 328 10.62 -11.71 -4.87
N GLN A 329 10.41 -12.22 -6.10
CA GLN A 329 11.49 -12.74 -6.95
C GLN A 329 12.49 -11.65 -7.38
N ILE A 330 12.02 -10.42 -7.63
CA ILE A 330 12.92 -9.28 -7.93
C ILE A 330 13.85 -9.05 -6.73
N LYS A 331 13.29 -8.94 -5.51
CA LYS A 331 14.06 -8.74 -4.28
C LYS A 331 15.06 -9.88 -4.01
N GLU A 332 14.64 -11.12 -4.22
CA GLU A 332 15.50 -12.29 -4.02
C GLU A 332 16.73 -12.27 -4.96
N ARG A 333 16.52 -11.95 -6.25
CA ARG A 333 17.61 -11.85 -7.25
C ARG A 333 18.60 -10.76 -6.88
N GLU A 334 18.14 -9.65 -6.33
CA GLU A 334 18.99 -8.54 -5.90
C GLU A 334 19.83 -8.89 -4.68
N ASN A 335 19.22 -9.56 -3.70
CA ASN A 335 19.93 -10.05 -2.52
C ASN A 335 21.03 -11.05 -2.89
N LYS A 336 20.76 -11.98 -3.82
CA LYS A 336 21.76 -12.92 -4.35
C LYS A 336 22.89 -12.21 -5.11
N GLY A 337 22.56 -11.31 -6.02
CA GLY A 337 23.56 -10.55 -6.78
C GLY A 337 24.42 -9.62 -5.92
N CYS A 338 23.92 -9.16 -4.76
CA CYS A 338 24.71 -8.41 -3.78
C CYS A 338 25.68 -9.33 -3.00
N ALA A 339 25.21 -10.53 -2.62
CA ALA A 339 26.02 -11.53 -1.93
C ALA A 339 27.18 -12.05 -2.81
N GLU A 340 26.92 -12.35 -4.07
CA GLU A 340 27.93 -12.82 -5.03
C GLU A 340 29.03 -11.76 -5.24
N ARG A 341 28.65 -10.50 -5.47
CA ARG A 341 29.60 -9.38 -5.62
C ARG A 341 30.44 -9.14 -4.36
N ARG A 342 29.91 -9.40 -3.16
CA ARG A 342 30.71 -9.35 -1.92
C ARG A 342 31.72 -10.49 -1.85
N GLY A 343 31.32 -11.71 -2.18
CA GLY A 343 32.21 -12.87 -2.20
C GLY A 343 33.37 -12.71 -3.19
N GLU A 344 33.08 -12.19 -4.39
CA GLU A 344 34.12 -11.89 -5.39
C GLU A 344 35.10 -10.81 -4.91
N MET A 345 34.60 -9.77 -4.23
CA MET A 345 35.43 -8.68 -3.71
C MET A 345 36.29 -9.11 -2.50
N GLU A 346 35.80 -10.04 -1.67
CA GLU A 346 36.58 -10.66 -0.59
C GLU A 346 37.64 -11.63 -1.15
N GLY A 347 37.32 -12.40 -2.19
CA GLY A 347 38.27 -13.26 -2.90
C GLY A 347 39.42 -12.47 -3.55
N MET A 348 39.11 -11.35 -4.20
CA MET A 348 40.13 -10.46 -4.78
C MET A 348 41.05 -9.82 -3.73
N LYS A 349 40.55 -9.52 -2.52
CA LYS A 349 41.37 -9.02 -1.41
C LYS A 349 42.34 -10.08 -0.87
N LEU A 350 41.93 -11.36 -0.87
CA LEU A 350 42.78 -12.47 -0.44
C LEU A 350 43.90 -12.76 -1.45
N ASP A 351 43.59 -12.72 -2.75
CA ASP A 351 44.61 -12.92 -3.80
C ASP A 351 45.59 -11.73 -3.91
N GLY A 352 45.13 -10.50 -3.67
CA GLY A 352 45.98 -9.31 -3.61
C GLY A 352 46.94 -9.27 -2.41
N ALA A 353 46.59 -9.92 -1.30
CA ALA A 353 47.46 -10.02 -0.11
C ALA A 353 48.61 -11.03 -0.30
N LEU A 354 48.44 -12.03 -1.18
CA LEU A 354 49.44 -13.06 -1.48
C LEU A 354 50.50 -12.65 -2.51
N GLN A 355 50.37 -11.47 -3.15
CA GLN A 355 51.33 -10.97 -4.16
C GLN A 355 52.11 -9.70 -3.77
N SER A 356 52.25 -9.41 -2.47
CA SER A 356 53.11 -8.30 -2.02
C SER A 356 54.59 -8.73 -1.90
N HIS A 357 55.32 -8.72 -3.02
CA HIS A 357 56.78 -8.54 -3.00
C HIS A 357 57.10 -7.05 -2.93
N PRO A 358 58.07 -6.61 -2.10
CA PRO A 358 58.44 -5.22 -2.01
C PRO A 358 59.17 -4.81 -3.29
N ARG A 359 58.54 -3.99 -4.13
CA ARG A 359 59.25 -3.25 -5.17
C ARG A 359 59.49 -1.83 -4.69
N GLU A 360 60.77 -1.50 -4.57
CA GLU A 360 61.29 -0.17 -4.30
C GLU A 360 60.89 0.82 -5.41
N GLY A 361 60.52 2.03 -4.97
CA GLY A 361 60.74 3.30 -5.65
C GLY A 361 60.05 3.55 -7.00
N LEU A 362 59.12 4.51 -7.02
CA LEU A 362 59.06 5.64 -7.98
C LEU A 362 57.88 6.59 -7.63
N PRO A 363 57.95 7.89 -7.99
CA PRO A 363 57.26 8.97 -7.30
C PRO A 363 55.83 9.24 -7.79
N ILE A 364 55.09 9.88 -6.89
CA ILE A 364 53.72 10.38 -7.03
C ILE A 364 53.67 11.50 -8.09
N ALA A 365 53.16 11.20 -9.27
CA ALA A 365 52.46 12.13 -10.16
C ALA A 365 51.69 11.34 -11.22
N ASP A 366 50.53 11.86 -11.63
CA ASP A 366 49.59 11.34 -12.63
C ASP A 366 48.67 10.17 -12.23
N MET A 367 47.56 10.52 -11.56
CA MET A 367 46.28 9.88 -11.85
C MET A 367 45.09 10.80 -11.56
N ILE A 368 44.97 11.90 -12.30
CA ILE A 368 43.70 12.61 -12.49
C ILE A 368 43.30 12.40 -13.95
N VAL A 369 42.26 11.59 -14.16
CA VAL A 369 41.27 11.60 -15.25
C VAL A 369 40.77 10.16 -15.41
N ARG A 370 39.66 9.88 -14.72
CA ARG A 370 38.51 9.08 -15.17
C ARG A 370 37.57 8.98 -13.97
N GLY A 371 36.54 9.82 -13.97
CA GLY A 371 35.48 9.84 -12.98
C GLY A 371 34.86 8.46 -12.81
N ARG A 372 35.31 7.76 -11.78
CA ARG A 372 34.57 6.72 -11.07
C ARG A 372 34.76 7.05 -9.60
N VAL A 373 33.75 7.69 -9.01
CA VAL A 373 33.69 7.81 -7.56
C VAL A 373 33.25 6.43 -7.06
N CYS A 374 34.21 5.62 -6.64
CA CYS A 374 33.97 4.54 -5.69
C CYS A 374 34.29 5.09 -4.30
N GLU A 375 33.27 5.14 -3.45
CA GLU A 375 33.40 5.41 -2.02
C GLU A 375 34.33 4.38 -1.36
N TRP A 376 35.16 4.85 -0.44
CA TRP A 376 35.78 3.99 0.56
C TRP A 376 35.64 4.61 1.95
N CYS A 377 35.22 3.73 2.87
CA CYS A 377 35.05 3.90 4.31
C CYS A 377 36.25 4.60 4.97
N GLU A 378 35.94 5.62 5.78
CA GLU A 378 36.70 5.90 7.01
C GLU A 378 35.82 5.51 8.19
N ASP A 379 36.10 4.36 8.79
CA ASP A 379 35.77 4.01 10.17
C ASP A 379 36.70 2.85 10.57
N ASP A 380 37.90 3.19 11.07
CA ASP A 380 38.38 2.74 12.38
C ASP A 380 39.82 3.25 12.67
N ALA A 381 39.89 4.16 13.65
CA ALA A 381 40.97 4.45 14.61
C ALA A 381 42.40 4.78 14.13
N ILE A 382 42.86 6.01 14.41
CA ILE A 382 43.90 6.36 15.39
C ILE A 382 43.91 7.89 15.57
N GLY A 383 44.04 8.34 16.83
CA GLY A 383 43.64 9.66 17.29
C GLY A 383 44.37 10.87 16.69
N LEU A 384 43.58 11.93 16.48
CA LEU A 384 44.04 13.30 16.67
C LEU A 384 43.02 14.06 17.53
N LYS A 385 43.39 14.30 18.79
CA LYS A 385 42.90 15.45 19.55
C LYS A 385 43.19 16.70 18.73
N MET A 386 42.22 17.60 18.57
CA MET A 386 42.38 19.06 18.66
C MET A 386 41.02 19.77 18.39
N PHE A 387 40.70 20.71 19.29
CA PHE A 387 39.63 21.73 19.24
C PHE A 387 38.16 21.33 19.51
N GLN A 388 37.79 21.43 20.80
CA GLN A 388 36.48 21.99 21.19
C GLN A 388 36.50 23.52 21.03
N PRO A 389 35.33 24.15 20.82
CA PRO A 389 34.96 25.31 21.61
C PRO A 389 33.66 25.10 22.36
N ARG A 390 33.68 25.61 23.59
CA ARG A 390 32.61 25.60 24.58
C ARG A 390 31.40 26.44 24.13
N SER A 391 30.25 25.98 24.60
CA SER A 391 29.00 26.69 24.86
C SER A 391 29.06 28.23 24.95
N GLY A 392 28.10 28.89 24.30
CA GLY A 392 27.81 30.30 24.54
C GLY A 392 26.61 30.83 23.75
N ASN A 393 25.43 30.75 24.37
CA ASN A 393 24.20 31.49 24.07
C ASN A 393 24.39 32.79 23.25
N ARG A 394 23.71 32.90 22.10
CA ARG A 394 23.07 34.15 21.65
C ARG A 394 22.08 33.88 20.51
N SER A 395 20.91 34.49 20.65
CA SER A 395 19.71 34.34 19.86
C SER A 395 19.88 34.69 18.38
N LEU A 396 19.22 33.89 17.55
CA LEU A 396 19.18 33.91 16.09
C LEU A 396 18.20 34.99 15.59
N ASP A 397 18.35 36.22 16.06
CA ASP A 397 17.37 37.31 15.84
C ASP A 397 17.99 38.60 15.27
N LYS A 398 19.18 38.50 14.65
CA LYS A 398 19.90 39.68 14.15
C LYS A 398 20.60 39.53 12.80
N LEU A 399 20.14 38.61 11.96
CA LEU A 399 20.65 38.44 10.58
C LEU A 399 19.55 38.56 9.51
N ILE A 400 18.44 39.25 9.82
CA ILE A 400 17.38 39.62 8.87
C ILE A 400 16.93 41.06 9.18
N ARG A 401 17.87 41.99 9.25
CA ARG A 401 17.64 43.44 9.14
C ARG A 401 18.93 43.99 8.58
N ASP A 402 18.88 44.35 7.31
CA ASP A 402 19.87 45.09 6.51
C ASP A 402 20.10 44.37 5.18
N ASN A 403 19.07 44.35 4.33
CA ASN A 403 19.20 44.53 2.87
C ASN A 403 17.82 44.47 2.18
N CYS A 404 17.47 45.59 1.53
CA CYS A 404 16.33 45.82 0.64
C CYS A 404 14.96 45.94 1.34
N GLY A 405 14.23 47.04 1.27
CA GLY A 405 14.23 48.15 0.31
C GLY A 405 12.77 48.39 -0.08
N ASP A 406 12.29 49.61 0.18
CA ASP A 406 10.89 50.04 0.18
C ASP A 406 10.10 49.73 -1.10
N VAL A 407 8.87 49.21 -0.94
CA VAL A 407 7.75 49.42 -1.87
C VAL A 407 6.47 49.62 -1.06
N GLU A 408 5.94 50.84 -1.11
CA GLU A 408 4.71 51.28 -0.44
C GLU A 408 3.45 50.58 -0.97
N MET A 409 2.52 50.34 -0.05
CA MET A 409 1.13 49.99 -0.33
C MET A 409 0.34 51.22 -0.79
N ALA A 410 -0.45 51.07 -1.85
CA ALA A 410 -1.61 51.91 -2.13
C ALA A 410 -2.88 51.05 -2.11
N ASN A 411 -3.80 51.41 -1.22
CA ASN A 411 -5.15 50.88 -1.13
C ASN A 411 -6.01 51.30 -2.34
N ALA A 412 -6.75 50.36 -2.91
CA ALA A 412 -8.09 50.54 -3.50
C ALA A 412 -8.79 49.19 -3.60
#